data_AF-A0A7X7H6C0-F1
#
_entry.id   AF-A0A7X7H6C0-F1
#
_cell.length_a   1.000
_cell.length_b   1.000
_cell.length_c   1.000
_cell.angle_alpha   90.00
_cell.angle_beta   90.00
_cell.angle_gamma   90.00
#
_symmetry.space_group_name_H-M   'P 1'
#
loop_
_entity.id
_entity.type
_entity.pdbx_description
1 polymer ?
#
loop_
_entity_poly.entity_id
_entity_poly.type
_entity_poly.pdbx_seq_one_letter_code
_entity_poly.pdbx_strand_id
1 'polypeptide(L)'
;MTLVVLLIVLDWITGISAAKKDCIDTSSYGIDGLFRTVVLLLLPAIAHFMDLFFYTQGLVSYFMIAALARHLLKSVIANTYRAGWAQWVPTGALNKLLVWVSDEIAHKEARAKQRYDEIHGGDKDGLN
;
A
#
# COMPACT_ATOMS: atom_id res chain seq x y z
N MET A 1 12.49 -5.48 -1.73
CA MET A 1 11.70 -6.72 -1.50
C MET A 1 11.52 -7.06 -0.04
N THR A 2 12.55 -7.01 0.80
CA THR A 2 12.50 -7.36 2.23
C THR A 2 11.34 -6.71 2.99
N LEU A 3 11.10 -5.41 2.79
CA LEU A 3 10.00 -4.69 3.43
C LEU A 3 8.63 -5.29 3.13
N VAL A 4 8.34 -5.60 1.86
CA VAL A 4 7.04 -6.16 1.44
C VAL A 4 6.82 -7.54 2.07
N VAL A 5 7.86 -8.38 2.10
CA VAL A 5 7.79 -9.71 2.70
C VAL A 5 7.50 -9.60 4.21
N LEU A 6 8.20 -8.73 4.93
CA LEU A 6 7.97 -8.52 6.36
C LEU A 6 6.54 -8.02 6.63
N LEU A 7 6.04 -7.09 5.82
CA LEU A 7 4.67 -6.58 5.94
C LEU A 7 3.61 -7.63 5.61
N ILE A 8 3.85 -8.50 4.64
CA ILE A 8 2.99 -9.65 4.34
C ILE A 8 2.95 -10.58 5.55
N VAL A 9 4.11 -10.95 6.12
CA VAL A 9 4.17 -11.82 7.30
C VAL A 9 3.40 -11.21 8.47
N LEU A 10 3.58 -9.91 8.73
CA LEU A 10 2.85 -9.20 9.77
C LEU A 10 1.34 -9.16 9.50
N ASP A 11 0.94 -8.97 8.25
CA ASP A 11 -0.46 -9.01 7.83
C ASP A 11 -1.10 -10.38 8.06
N TRP A 12 -0.38 -11.47 7.76
CA TRP A 12 -0.83 -12.83 8.04
C TRP A 12 -0.98 -13.10 9.53
N ILE A 13 0.00 -12.71 10.35
CA ILE A 13 -0.06 -12.88 11.81
C ILE A 13 -1.29 -12.16 12.37
N THR A 14 -1.42 -10.88 12.05
CA THR A 14 -2.54 -10.06 12.55
C THR A 14 -3.88 -10.53 11.98
N GLY A 15 -3.92 -10.95 10.71
CA GLY A 15 -5.10 -11.45 10.03
C GLY A 15 -5.62 -12.77 10.60
N ILE A 16 -4.73 -13.74 10.86
CA ILE A 16 -5.08 -15.01 11.51
C ILE A 16 -5.59 -14.75 12.93
N SER A 17 -4.92 -13.88 13.70
CA SER A 17 -5.37 -13.52 15.05
C SER A 17 -6.74 -12.83 15.05
N ALA A 18 -7.00 -11.95 14.07
CA ALA A 18 -8.31 -11.33 13.88
C ALA A 18 -9.38 -12.38 13.52
N ALA A 19 -9.11 -13.25 12.54
CA ALA A 19 -10.05 -14.29 12.10
C ALA A 19 -10.44 -15.25 13.23
N LYS A 20 -9.48 -15.65 14.08
CA LYS A 20 -9.74 -16.47 15.27
C LYS A 20 -10.67 -15.78 16.28
N LYS A 21 -10.54 -14.46 16.44
CA LYS A 21 -11.38 -13.68 17.35
C LYS A 21 -12.76 -13.38 16.77
N ASP A 22 -12.83 -13.20 15.45
CA ASP A 22 -14.06 -12.97 14.70
C ASP A 22 -14.84 -14.28 14.43
N CYS A 23 -14.35 -15.43 14.87
CA CYS A 23 -14.92 -16.77 14.62
C CYS A 23 -15.15 -17.09 13.13
N ILE A 24 -14.31 -16.53 12.24
CA ILE A 24 -14.43 -16.73 10.80
C ILE A 24 -13.79 -18.07 10.40
N ASP A 25 -14.45 -18.78 9.48
CA ASP A 25 -13.94 -20.03 8.91
C ASP A 25 -12.54 -19.85 8.29
N THR A 26 -11.57 -20.48 8.94
CA THR A 26 -10.15 -20.28 8.66
C THR A 26 -9.71 -20.93 7.34
N SER A 27 -10.49 -21.89 6.82
CA SER A 27 -10.20 -22.61 5.57
C SER A 27 -10.39 -21.75 4.33
N SER A 28 -11.53 -21.06 4.19
CA SER A 28 -11.78 -20.12 3.08
C SER A 28 -10.81 -18.93 3.14
N TYR A 29 -10.59 -18.39 4.35
CA TYR A 29 -9.64 -17.31 4.56
C TYR A 29 -8.20 -17.69 4.14
N GLY A 30 -7.80 -18.95 4.38
CA GLY A 30 -6.48 -19.45 4.01
C GLY A 30 -6.24 -19.53 2.50
N ILE A 31 -7.22 -20.03 1.74
CA ILE A 31 -7.11 -20.16 0.27
C ILE A 31 -7.07 -18.79 -0.39
N ASP A 32 -8.01 -17.90 -0.05
CA ASP A 32 -8.07 -16.55 -0.62
C ASP A 32 -6.84 -15.72 -0.20
N GLY A 33 -6.37 -15.89 1.04
CA GLY A 33 -5.15 -15.26 1.54
C GLY A 33 -3.90 -15.68 0.77
N LEU A 34 -3.81 -16.95 0.35
CA LEU A 34 -2.69 -17.46 -0.44
C LEU A 34 -2.63 -16.79 -1.81
N PHE A 35 -3.74 -16.78 -2.57
CA PHE A 35 -3.78 -16.13 -3.89
C PHE A 35 -3.44 -14.65 -3.80
N ARG A 36 -3.98 -13.95 -2.80
CA ARG A 36 -3.62 -12.54 -2.53
C ARG A 36 -2.12 -12.36 -2.32
N THR A 37 -1.49 -13.25 -1.56
CA THR A 37 -0.05 -13.17 -1.29
C THR A 37 0.79 -13.37 -2.55
N VAL A 38 0.40 -14.32 -3.41
CA VAL A 38 1.07 -14.53 -4.70
C VAL A 38 1.01 -13.26 -5.56
N VAL A 39 -0.16 -12.62 -5.66
CA VAL A 39 -0.32 -11.36 -6.40
C VAL A 39 0.57 -10.25 -5.83
N LEU A 40 0.59 -10.09 -4.50
CA LEU A 40 1.40 -9.06 -3.83
C LEU A 40 2.90 -9.25 -4.04
N LEU A 41 3.39 -10.49 -4.19
CA LEU A 41 4.80 -10.78 -4.48
C LEU A 41 5.15 -10.64 -5.96
N LEU A 42 4.19 -10.90 -6.86
CA LEU A 42 4.39 -10.74 -8.30
C LEU A 42 4.52 -9.27 -8.72
N LEU A 43 3.72 -8.38 -8.14
CA LEU A 43 3.73 -6.96 -8.49
C LEU A 43 5.12 -6.29 -8.42
N PRO A 44 5.88 -6.40 -7.32
CA PRO A 44 7.20 -5.78 -7.24
C PRO A 44 8.23 -6.55 -8.06
N ALA A 45 8.03 -7.85 -8.34
CA ALA A 45 8.87 -8.59 -9.28
C ALA A 45 8.69 -8.10 -10.72
N ILE A 46 7.45 -7.88 -11.15
CA ILE A 46 7.12 -7.28 -12.46
C ILE A 46 7.71 -5.87 -12.56
N ALA A 47 7.56 -5.06 -11.53
CA ALA A 47 8.14 -3.70 -11.48
C ALA A 47 9.68 -3.73 -11.61
N HIS A 48 10.33 -4.73 -11.04
CA HIS A 48 11.78 -4.92 -11.19
C HIS A 48 12.18 -5.28 -12.61
N PHE A 49 11.43 -6.14 -13.28
CA PHE A 49 11.64 -6.41 -14.70
C PHE A 49 11.46 -5.15 -15.56
N MET A 50 10.48 -4.30 -15.23
CA MET A 50 10.32 -3.00 -15.91
C MET A 50 11.54 -2.10 -15.69
N ASP A 51 12.09 -2.04 -14.47
CA ASP A 51 13.30 -1.25 -14.22
C ASP A 51 14.51 -1.71 -15.04
N LEU A 52 14.65 -3.02 -15.24
CA LEU A 52 15.70 -3.59 -16.08
C LEU A 52 15.48 -3.25 -17.55
N PHE A 53 14.24 -3.30 -18.02
CA PHE A 53 13.90 -3.04 -19.42
C PHE A 53 14.03 -1.56 -19.80
N PHE A 54 13.62 -0.66 -18.91
CA PHE A 54 13.64 0.78 -19.15
C PHE A 54 14.86 1.49 -18.56
N TYR A 55 15.79 0.75 -17.96
CA TYR A 55 16.99 1.29 -17.30
C TYR A 55 16.70 2.36 -16.24
N THR A 56 15.55 2.27 -15.56
CA THR A 56 15.09 3.27 -14.58
C THR A 56 15.73 3.12 -13.19
N GLN A 57 16.79 2.33 -13.06
CA GLN A 57 17.61 2.17 -11.85
C GLN A 57 16.81 1.90 -10.56
N GLY A 58 15.66 1.21 -10.67
CA GLY A 58 14.84 0.82 -9.52
C GLY A 58 13.68 1.76 -9.20
N LEU A 59 13.49 2.86 -9.94
CA LEU A 59 12.42 3.83 -9.69
C LEU A 59 11.02 3.16 -9.68
N VAL A 60 10.74 2.31 -10.66
CA VAL A 60 9.42 1.66 -10.81
C VAL A 60 9.19 0.67 -9.66
N SER A 61 10.22 -0.12 -9.33
CA SER A 61 10.20 -1.06 -8.20
C SER A 61 9.99 -0.36 -6.87
N TYR A 62 10.70 0.74 -6.61
CA TYR A 62 10.58 1.47 -5.35
C TYR A 62 9.21 2.09 -5.19
N PHE A 63 8.65 2.64 -6.27
CA PHE A 63 7.28 3.14 -6.26
C PHE A 63 6.27 2.02 -5.96
N MET A 64 6.40 0.87 -6.63
CA MET A 64 5.55 -0.29 -6.40
C MET A 64 5.65 -0.81 -4.96
N ILE A 65 6.88 -0.93 -4.43
CA ILE A 65 7.13 -1.33 -3.05
C ILE A 65 6.48 -0.36 -2.05
N ALA A 66 6.60 0.96 -2.27
CA ALA A 66 6.00 1.96 -1.41
C ALA A 66 4.46 1.90 -1.44
N ALA A 67 3.87 1.75 -2.63
CA ALA A 67 2.42 1.59 -2.80
C ALA A 67 1.90 0.34 -2.07
N LEU A 68 2.58 -0.79 -2.23
CA LEU A 68 2.24 -2.04 -1.54
C LEU A 68 2.44 -1.95 -0.03
N ALA A 69 3.52 -1.32 0.43
CA ALA A 69 3.79 -1.14 1.85
C ALA A 69 2.67 -0.34 2.53
N ARG A 70 2.21 0.74 1.91
CA ARG A 70 1.06 1.52 2.40
C ARG A 70 -0.23 0.69 2.45
N HIS A 71 -0.50 -0.10 1.41
CA HIS A 71 -1.67 -0.98 1.36
C HIS A 71 -1.63 -2.04 2.47
N LEU A 72 -0.50 -2.73 2.63
CA LEU A 72 -0.30 -3.75 3.67
C LEU A 72 -0.37 -3.16 5.07
N LEU A 73 0.24 -1.99 5.30
CA LEU A 73 0.20 -1.33 6.60
C LEU A 73 -1.24 -0.98 7.02
N LYS A 74 -2.09 -0.55 6.08
CA LYS A 74 -3.51 -0.31 6.34
C LYS A 74 -4.21 -1.59 6.81
N SER A 75 -3.94 -2.72 6.14
CA SER A 75 -4.51 -4.02 6.50
C SER A 75 -4.02 -4.50 7.87
N VAL A 76 -2.71 -4.41 8.14
CA VAL A 76 -2.11 -4.72 9.45
C VAL A 76 -2.77 -3.92 10.56
N ILE A 77 -2.92 -2.60 10.41
CA ILE A 77 -3.55 -1.75 11.43
C ILE A 77 -4.99 -2.20 11.69
N ALA A 78 -5.77 -2.43 10.64
CA ALA A 78 -7.15 -2.90 10.77
C ALA A 78 -7.25 -4.27 11.46
N ASN A 79 -6.41 -5.22 11.07
CA ASN A 79 -6.35 -6.56 11.65
C ASN A 79 -5.91 -6.50 13.12
N THR A 80 -4.96 -5.63 13.45
CA THR A 80 -4.49 -5.41 14.83
C THR A 80 -5.62 -4.89 15.73
N TYR A 81 -6.45 -3.96 15.24
CA TYR A 81 -7.63 -3.51 15.97
C TYR A 81 -8.63 -4.65 16.20
N ARG A 82 -8.96 -5.41 15.15
CA ARG A 82 -9.88 -6.56 15.25
C ARG A 82 -9.38 -7.61 16.23
N ALA A 83 -8.10 -7.99 16.12
CA ALA A 83 -7.43 -8.91 17.05
C ALA A 83 -7.40 -8.39 18.51
N GLY A 84 -7.66 -7.10 18.76
CA GLY A 84 -7.58 -6.50 20.10
C GLY A 84 -6.16 -6.23 20.56
N TRP A 85 -5.23 -6.08 19.62
CA TRP A 85 -3.79 -5.92 19.90
C TRP A 85 -3.36 -4.46 20.09
N ALA A 86 -4.31 -3.53 20.11
CA ALA A 86 -4.05 -2.10 20.24
C ALA A 86 -3.26 -1.71 21.53
N GLN A 87 -3.26 -2.57 22.55
CA GLN A 87 -2.47 -2.36 23.78
C GLN A 87 -0.99 -2.74 23.64
N TRP A 88 -0.65 -3.66 22.73
CA TRP A 88 0.73 -4.12 22.52
C TRP A 88 1.40 -3.47 21.31
N VAL A 89 0.58 -3.05 20.33
CA VAL A 89 1.05 -2.42 19.09
C VAL A 89 0.62 -0.96 19.12
N PRO A 90 1.52 -0.01 18.78
CA PRO A 90 1.21 1.43 18.77
C PRO A 90 0.34 1.81 17.56
N THR A 91 -0.87 1.24 17.46
CA THR A 91 -1.79 1.41 16.32
C THR A 91 -2.15 2.86 16.07
N GLY A 92 -2.27 3.68 17.12
CA GLY A 92 -2.49 5.11 17.00
C GLY A 92 -1.35 5.84 16.28
N ALA A 93 -0.09 5.49 16.58
CA ALA A 93 1.08 6.08 15.91
C ALA A 93 1.17 5.61 14.45
N LEU A 94 0.94 4.31 14.21
CA LEU A 94 0.93 3.74 12.86
C LEU A 94 -0.18 4.34 11.98
N ASN A 95 -1.37 4.56 12.56
CA ASN A 95 -2.47 5.19 11.85
C ASN A 95 -2.18 6.65 11.53
N LYS A 96 -1.62 7.42 12.48
CA LYS A 96 -1.16 8.80 12.23
C LYS A 96 -0.14 8.87 11.10
N LEU A 97 0.83 7.95 11.10
CA LEU A 97 1.81 7.84 10.01
C LEU A 97 1.12 7.56 8.66
N LEU A 98 0.19 6.60 8.62
CA LEU A 98 -0.54 6.24 7.40
C LEU A 98 -1.38 7.41 6.86
N VAL A 99 -2.07 8.15 7.73
CA VAL A 99 -2.83 9.34 7.37
C VAL A 99 -1.89 10.42 6.81
N TRP A 100 -0.81 10.74 7.53
CA TRP A 100 0.17 11.72 7.09
C TRP A 100 0.77 11.39 5.71
N VAL A 101 1.16 10.12 5.47
CA VAL A 101 1.65 9.69 4.15
C VAL A 101 0.58 9.87 3.07
N SER A 102 -0.67 9.53 3.38
CA SER A 102 -1.78 9.65 2.42
C SER A 102 -2.08 11.10 2.07
N ASP A 103 -2.05 12.00 3.06
CA ASP A 103 -2.23 13.44 2.87
C ASP A 103 -1.08 14.03 2.03
N GLU A 104 0.17 13.66 2.32
CA GLU A 104 1.33 14.13 1.55
C GLU A 104 1.26 13.69 0.08
N ILE A 105 0.80 12.47 -0.19
CA ILE A 105 0.59 11.99 -1.57
C ILE A 105 -0.51 12.81 -2.24
N ALA A 106 -1.66 13.02 -1.59
CA ALA A 106 -2.76 13.80 -2.14
C ALA A 106 -2.34 15.26 -2.42
N HIS A 107 -1.54 15.87 -1.54
CA HIS A 107 -0.98 17.21 -1.78
C HIS A 107 -0.01 17.25 -2.96
N LYS A 108 0.80 16.21 -3.17
CA LYS A 108 1.68 16.12 -4.35
C LYS A 108 0.88 15.93 -5.63
N GLU A 109 -0.15 15.09 -5.61
CA GLU A 109 -1.06 14.88 -6.75
C GLU A 109 -1.81 16.17 -7.12
N ALA A 110 -2.37 16.87 -6.13
CA ALA A 110 -3.07 18.14 -6.34
C ALA A 110 -2.13 19.21 -6.95
N ARG A 111 -0.90 19.34 -6.42
CA ARG A 111 0.11 20.26 -6.97
C ARG A 111 0.53 19.90 -8.40
N ALA A 112 0.69 18.61 -8.69
CA ALA A 112 1.01 18.14 -10.04
C ALA A 112 -0.12 18.46 -11.02
N LYS A 113 -1.37 18.25 -10.61
CA LYS A 113 -2.56 18.58 -11.42
C LYS A 113 -2.68 20.09 -11.67
N GLN A 114 -2.54 20.92 -10.65
CA GLN A 114 -2.58 22.39 -10.79
C GLN A 114 -1.55 22.88 -11.82
N ARG A 115 -0.30 22.39 -11.76
CA ARG A 115 0.73 22.74 -12.74
C ARG A 115 0.38 22.27 -14.16
N TYR A 116 -0.19 21.07 -14.30
CA TYR A 116 -0.65 20.58 -15.60
C TYR A 116 -1.74 21.49 -16.17
N ASP A 117 -2.72 21.86 -15.36
CA ASP A 117 -3.83 22.74 -15.73
C ASP A 117 -3.35 24.19 -16.02
N GLU A 118 -2.35 24.72 -15.31
CA GLU A 118 -1.74 26.04 -15.61
C GLU A 118 -1.05 26.05 -16.98
N ILE A 119 -0.34 24.97 -17.33
CA ILE A 119 0.39 24.87 -18.60
C ILE A 119 -0.56 24.62 -19.79
N HIS A 120 -1.60 23.79 -19.62
CA HIS A 120 -2.47 23.36 -20.71
C HIS A 120 -3.88 23.99 -20.71
N GLY A 121 -4.26 24.66 -19.61
CA GLY A 121 -5.55 25.34 -19.46
C GLY A 121 -5.53 26.77 -19.98
N GLY A 122 -4.37 27.45 -19.96
CA GLY A 122 -4.21 28.81 -20.50
C GLY A 122 -4.28 28.89 -22.04
N ASP A 123 -4.15 27.77 -22.74
CA ASP A 123 -4.19 27.71 -24.21
C ASP A 123 -5.63 27.78 -24.78
N LYS A 124 -6.66 27.66 -23.91
CA LYS A 124 -8.07 27.70 -24.33
C LYS A 124 -8.70 29.09 -24.30
N ASP A 125 -8.06 30.06 -23.63
CA ASP A 125 -8.61 31.41 -23.45
C ASP A 125 -8.02 32.45 -24.43
N GLY A 126 -7.07 32.05 -25.29
CA GLY A 126 -6.40 32.92 -26.27
C GLY A 126 -6.92 32.85 -27.72
N LEU A 127 -8.05 32.17 -27.96
CA LEU A 127 -8.63 31.95 -29.29
C LEU A 127 -10.07 32.50 -29.42
N ASN A 128 -10.32 33.71 -28.90
CA ASN A 128 -11.53 34.50 -29.22
C ASN A 128 -11.14 35.84 -29.84
#